data_AF-A0A1S8KJ72-F1
#
_entry.id   AF-A0A1S8KJ72-F1
#
_cell.length_a   1.000
_cell.length_b   1.000
_cell.length_c   1.000
_cell.angle_alpha   90.00
_cell.angle_beta   90.00
_cell.angle_gamma   90.00
#
_symmetry.space_group_name_H-M   'P 1'
#
loop_
_entity.id
_entity.type
_entity.pdbx_description
1 polymer ?
#
loop_
_entity_poly.entity_id
_entity_poly.type
_entity_poly.pdbx_seq_one_letter_code
_entity_poly.pdbx_strand_id
1 'polypeptide(L)' 'VEQFCELYAYPQGTVASWITRQRRIKSLPASFVYDLSLASSLNMSDVYEKLLSLEKEYDSFKIKHDKKIKKHI' A
#
# COMPACT_ATOMS: atom_id res chain seq x y z
N VAL A 1 8.13 -5.95 -6.94
CA VAL A 1 7.93 -6.45 -5.55
C VAL A 1 9.04 -7.40 -5.15
N GLU A 2 9.37 -8.40 -5.97
CA GLU A 2 10.38 -9.42 -5.65
C GLU A 2 11.75 -8.84 -5.32
N GLN A 3 12.30 -7.97 -6.17
CA GLN A 3 13.60 -7.32 -5.96
C GLN A 3 13.66 -6.48 -4.68
N PHE A 4 12.57 -5.79 -4.32
CA PHE A 4 12.49 -5.04 -3.06
C PHE A 4 12.48 -5.99 -1.86
N CYS A 5 11.70 -7.07 -1.95
CA CYS A 5 11.58 -8.05 -0.87
C CYS A 5 12.92 -8.77 -0.62
N GLU A 6 13.66 -9.08 -1.68
CA GLU A 6 15.00 -9.66 -1.59
C GLU A 6 16.00 -8.67 -0.97
N LEU A 7 16.02 -7.42 -1.46
CA LEU A 7 16.97 -6.40 -1.00
C LEU A 7 16.79 -6.02 0.47
N TYR A 8 15.55 -5.96 0.96
CA TYR A 8 15.23 -5.54 2.33
C TYR A 8 14.78 -6.70 3.23
N ALA A 9 15.05 -7.95 2.82
CA ALA A 9 14.75 -9.16 3.59
C ALA A 9 13.28 -9.30 4.06
N TYR A 10 12.33 -8.83 3.26
CA TYR A 10 10.90 -9.06 3.50
C TYR A 10 10.45 -10.39 2.89
N PRO A 11 9.76 -11.26 3.64
CA PRO A 11 9.13 -12.43 3.04
C PRO A 11 8.07 -11.99 2.03
N GLN A 12 8.21 -12.41 0.76
CA GLN A 12 7.29 -12.03 -0.30
C GLN A 12 5.84 -12.40 0.04
N GLY A 13 5.61 -13.57 0.67
CA GLY A 13 4.29 -13.99 1.13
C GLY A 13 3.67 -13.02 2.14
N THR A 14 4.48 -12.40 3.00
CA THR A 14 4.01 -11.40 3.96
C THR A 14 3.58 -10.12 3.24
N VAL A 15 4.41 -9.58 2.34
CA VAL A 15 4.07 -8.36 1.57
C VAL A 15 2.86 -8.61 0.68
N ALA A 16 2.79 -9.77 0.01
CA ALA A 16 1.63 -10.19 -0.77
C ALA A 16 0.35 -10.30 0.09
N SER A 17 0.47 -10.78 1.33
CA SER A 17 -0.67 -10.86 2.25
C SER A 17 -1.22 -9.49 2.63
N TRP A 18 -0.38 -8.45 2.70
CA TRP A 18 -0.84 -7.09 2.99
C TRP A 18 -1.68 -6.52 1.86
N ILE A 19 -1.31 -6.82 0.62
CA ILE A 19 -2.05 -6.40 -0.58
C ILE A 19 -3.38 -7.16 -0.67
N THR A 20 -3.34 -8.50 -0.59
CA THR A 20 -4.54 -9.34 -0.74
C THR A 20 -5.56 -9.15 0.38
N ARG A 21 -5.10 -8.84 1.60
CA ARG A 21 -5.97 -8.52 2.74
C ARG A 21 -6.30 -7.04 2.86
N GLN A 22 -5.93 -6.20 1.90
CA GLN A 22 -6.19 -4.75 1.89
C GLN A 22 -5.77 -4.09 3.22
N ARG A 23 -4.58 -4.46 3.72
CA ARG A 23 -4.04 -3.95 4.97
C ARG A 23 -3.87 -2.43 4.88
N ARG A 24 -4.32 -1.71 5.90
CA ARG A 24 -4.25 -0.24 5.93
C ARG A 24 -2.81 0.25 6.06
N ILE A 25 -2.48 1.34 5.39
CA ILE A 25 -1.14 1.97 5.41
C ILE A 25 -0.69 2.27 6.85
N LYS A 26 -1.59 2.80 7.68
CA LYS A 26 -1.34 3.08 9.11
C LYS A 26 -0.93 1.85 9.95
N SER A 27 -1.19 0.65 9.45
CA SER A 27 -0.90 -0.60 10.14
C SER A 27 0.35 -1.30 9.60
N LEU A 28 0.99 -0.75 8.57
CA LEU A 28 2.25 -1.27 8.06
C LEU A 28 3.37 -1.02 9.08
N PRO A 29 4.38 -1.91 9.17
CA PRO A 29 5.55 -1.67 10.00
C PRO A 29 6.25 -0.37 9.59
N ALA A 30 6.68 0.43 10.57
CA ALA A 30 7.45 1.65 10.30
C ALA A 30 8.76 1.34 9.54
N SER A 31 9.39 0.19 9.84
CA SER A 31 10.58 -0.28 9.11
C SER A 31 10.31 -0.42 7.62
N PHE A 32 9.14 -0.92 7.22
CA PHE A 32 8.80 -1.09 5.81
C PHE A 32 8.69 0.25 5.08
N VAL A 33 8.09 1.25 5.73
CA VAL A 33 7.99 2.61 5.17
C VAL A 33 9.38 3.25 5.06
N TYR A 34 10.25 3.00 6.05
CA TYR A 34 11.64 3.45 6.02
C TYR A 34 12.43 2.80 4.88
N ASP A 35 12.39 1.48 4.75
CA ASP A 35 13.06 0.74 3.67
C ASP A 35 12.55 1.16 2.28
N LEU A 36 11.25 1.46 2.18
CA LEU A 36 10.66 2.01 0.95
C LEU A 36 11.18 3.42 0.66
N SER A 37 11.43 4.24 1.68
CA SER A 37 12.04 5.56 1.53
C SER A 37 13.47 5.47 1.00
N LEU A 38 14.25 4.51 1.50
CA LEU A 38 15.58 4.21 0.97
C LEU A 38 15.51 3.74 -0.49
N ALA A 39 14.60 2.82 -0.81
CA ALA A 39 14.45 2.27 -2.15
C ALA A 39 13.98 3.31 -3.18
N SER A 40 13.21 4.32 -2.75
CA SER A 40 12.70 5.38 -3.62
C SER A 40 13.56 6.65 -3.63
N SER A 41 14.61 6.70 -2.81
CA SER A 41 15.42 7.91 -2.60
C SER A 41 14.58 9.13 -2.21
N LEU A 42 13.51 8.90 -1.44
CA LEU A 42 12.61 9.93 -0.91
C LEU A 42 12.73 9.96 0.62
N ASN A 43 12.32 11.07 1.23
CA ASN A 43 12.21 11.08 2.68
C ASN A 43 10.99 10.24 3.13
N MET A 44 11.06 9.72 4.36
CA MET A 44 10.05 8.81 4.90
C MET A 44 8.65 9.46 4.99
N SER A 45 8.58 10.77 5.25
CA SER A 45 7.33 11.52 5.33
C SER A 45 6.63 11.57 3.97
N ASP A 46 7.34 11.93 2.91
CA ASP A 46 6.81 12.01 1.54
C ASP A 46 6.29 10.64 1.08
N VAL A 47 7.03 9.56 1.38
CA VAL A 47 6.59 8.20 1.08
C VAL A 47 5.31 7.87 1.83
N TYR A 48 5.25 8.15 3.12
CA TYR A 48 4.08 7.85 3.92
C TYR A 48 2.85 8.64 3.46
N GLU A 49 2.99 9.94 3.19
CA GLU A 49 1.91 10.78 2.66
C GLU A 49 1.42 10.31 1.29
N LYS A 50 2.35 9.92 0.41
CA LYS A 50 2.00 9.39 -0.92
C LYS A 50 1.24 8.06 -0.80
N LEU A 51 1.65 7.17 0.09
CA LEU A 51 0.92 5.93 0.37
C LEU A 51 -0.50 6.21 0.90
N LEU A 52 -0.66 7.19 1.80
CA LEU A 52 -1.98 7.61 2.29
C LEU A 52 -2.87 8.19 1.19
N SER A 53 -2.30 8.96 0.25
CA SER A 53 -3.05 9.47 -0.90
C SER A 53 -3.54 8.34 -1.79
N LEU A 54 -2.69 7.36 -2.10
CA LEU A 54 -3.06 6.19 -2.88
C LEU A 54 -4.14 5.34 -2.20
N GLU A 55 -4.06 5.17 -0.87
CA GLU A 55 -5.11 4.48 -0.10
C GLU A 55 -6.46 5.21 -0.22
N LYS A 56 -6.49 6.53 -0.12
CA LYS A 56 -7.71 7.34 -0.28
C LYS A 56 -8.29 7.26 -1.69
N GLU A 57 -7.44 7.28 -2.72
CA GLU A 57 -7.87 7.10 -4.11
C GLU A 57 -8.49 5.73 -4.34
N TYR A 58 -7.86 4.68 -3.81
CA TYR A 58 -8.37 3.32 -3.87
C TYR A 58 -9.73 3.17 -3.15
N ASP A 59 -9.86 3.70 -1.93
CA ASP A 59 -11.12 3.73 -1.17
C ASP A 59 -12.22 4.46 -1.98
N SER A 60 -11.88 5.59 -2.61
CA SER A 60 -12.79 6.37 -3.45
C SER A 60 -13.22 5.61 -4.71
N PHE A 61 -12.29 4.88 -5.35
CA PHE A 61 -12.58 4.04 -6.51
C PHE A 61 -13.53 2.90 -6.14
N LYS A 62 -13.27 2.20 -5.03
CA LYS A 62 -14.11 1.11 -4.53
C LYS A 62 -15.54 1.57 -4.26
N ILE A 63 -15.72 2.71 -3.59
CA ILE A 63 -17.05 3.29 -3.34
C ILE A 63 -17.78 3.60 -4.65
N LYS A 64 -17.10 4.18 -5.65
CA LYS A 64 -17.71 4.48 -6.96
C LYS A 64 -18.13 3.20 -7.69
N HIS A 65 -17.30 2.16 -7.62
CA HIS A 65 -17.58 0.88 -8.25
C HIS A 65 -18.76 0.16 -7.59
N ASP A 66 -18.79 0.09 -6.26
CA ASP A 66 -19.88 -0.53 -5.49
C ASP A 66 -21.21 0.22 -5.70
N LYS A 67 -21.18 1.55 -5.83
CA LYS A 67 -22.36 2.36 -6.17
C LYS A 67 -22.87 2.10 -7.59
N LYS A 68 -21.99 1.77 -8.55
CA LYS A 68 -22.38 1.42 -9.92
C LYS A 68 -23.11 0.07 -9.96
N ILE A 69 -22.62 -0.92 -9.22
CA ILE A 69 -23.25 -2.24 -9.11
C ILE A 69 -24.65 -2.12 -8.50
N LYS A 70 -24.82 -1.34 -7.42
CA LYS A 70 -26.12 -1.14 -6.77
C LYS A 70 -27.17 -0.38 -7.60
N LYS A 71 -26.76 0.35 -8.64
CA LYS A 71 -27.69 1.06 -9.55
C LYS A 71 -28.21 0.18 -10.69
N HIS A 72 -27.70 -1.04 -10.82
CA HIS A 72 -28.06 -2.00 -11.87
C HIS A 72 -28.85 -3.21 -11.32
N ILE A 73 -29.33 -3.12 -10.07
CA ILE A 73 -30.20 -4.10 -9.41
C ILE A 73 -31.57 -3.47 -9.23
#